data_AF-A0A0G1TN77-F1
#
_entry.id   AF-A0A0G1TN77-F1
#
_cell.length_a   1.000
_cell.length_b   1.000
_cell.length_c   1.000
_cell.angle_alpha   90.00
_cell.angle_beta   90.00
_cell.angle_gamma   90.00
#
_symmetry.space_group_name_H-M   'P 1'
#
loop_
_entity.id
_entity.type
_entity.pdbx_description
1 polymer ?
#
loop_
_entity_poly.entity_id
_entity_poly.type
_entity_poly.pdbx_seq_one_letter_code
_entity_poly.pdbx_strand_id
1 'polypeptide(L)' 'MRGEIAEDDETRDRYSRDASLFEIKPKAVIFPKDTEDVKNLVKYVVKEKQNDPGLSLTGEFITAILKKKR' A
#
# COMPACT_ATOMS: atom_id res chain seq x y z
N MET A 1 1.01 -9.69 -11.35
CA MET A 1 0.45 -8.33 -11.26
C MET A 1 0.82 -7.57 -12.52
N ARG A 2 -0.14 -6.84 -13.10
CA ARG A 2 0.02 -5.95 -14.25
C ARG A 2 -0.13 -4.47 -13.88
N GLY A 3 -0.65 -4.21 -12.67
CA GLY A 3 -0.74 -2.89 -12.06
C GLY A 3 0.61 -2.20 -11.93
N GLU A 4 0.56 -0.87 -11.87
CA GLU A 4 1.73 -0.01 -11.73
C GLU A 4 2.04 0.22 -10.25
N ILE A 5 3.34 0.28 -9.93
CA ILE A 5 3.83 0.51 -8.58
C ILE A 5 4.60 1.81 -8.60
N ALA A 6 4.15 2.77 -7.80
CA ALA A 6 4.82 4.04 -7.58
C ALA A 6 5.51 4.02 -6.21
N GLU A 7 6.83 4.21 -6.25
CA GLU A 7 7.70 4.25 -5.06
C GLU A 7 8.38 5.62 -4.88
N ASP A 8 8.14 6.56 -5.81
CA ASP A 8 8.69 7.91 -5.75
C ASP A 8 8.09 8.70 -4.58
N ASP A 9 8.90 9.62 -4.05
CA ASP A 9 8.54 10.38 -2.86
C ASP A 9 7.38 11.34 -3.10
N GLU A 10 7.25 11.90 -4.31
CA GLU A 10 6.15 12.81 -4.66
C GLU A 10 4.80 12.08 -4.56
N THR A 11 4.70 10.91 -5.19
CA THR A 11 3.49 10.09 -5.16
C THR A 11 3.21 9.63 -3.73
N ARG A 12 4.23 9.18 -3.00
CA ARG A 12 4.04 8.73 -1.61
C ARG A 12 3.65 9.87 -0.66
N ASP A 13 4.17 11.08 -0.87
CA ASP A 13 3.80 12.26 -0.08
C ASP A 13 2.37 12.71 -0.39
N ARG A 14 1.98 12.69 -1.67
CA ARG A 14 0.59 12.96 -2.08
C ARG A 14 -0.39 12.02 -1.37
N TYR A 15 -0.06 10.74 -1.31
CA TYR A 15 -0.91 9.73 -0.66
C TYR A 15 -0.67 9.55 0.84
N SER A 16 0.14 10.40 1.47
CA SER A 16 0.39 10.36 2.92
C SER A 16 -0.64 11.12 3.77
N ARG A 17 -1.43 11.99 3.13
CA ARG A 17 -2.30 12.99 3.78
C ARG A 17 -3.79 12.79 3.58
N ASP A 18 -4.19 12.02 2.56
CA ASP A 18 -5.56 12.06 2.04
C ASP A 18 -6.63 11.45 2.99
N ALA A 19 -6.26 10.57 3.92
CA ALA A 19 -7.25 9.67 4.55
C ALA A 19 -7.31 9.66 6.08
N SER A 20 -6.49 10.45 6.79
CA SER A 20 -6.30 10.26 8.23
C SER A 20 -5.77 11.51 8.94
N LEU A 21 -6.31 11.79 10.13
CA LEU A 21 -5.74 12.78 11.09
C LEU A 21 -4.26 12.50 11.43
N PHE A 22 -3.79 11.29 11.15
CA PHE A 22 -2.41 10.86 11.27
C PHE A 22 -1.76 10.76 9.88
N GLU A 23 -0.70 11.52 9.65
CA GLU A 23 0.14 11.38 8.45
C GLU A 23 0.80 10.00 8.47
N ILE A 24 0.44 9.14 7.52
CA ILE A 24 1.08 7.84 7.34
C ILE A 24 1.60 7.79 5.92
N LYS A 25 2.92 7.97 5.77
CA LYS A 25 3.57 7.84 4.47
C LYS A 25 3.59 6.37 4.04
N PRO A 26 2.94 6.01 2.91
CA PRO A 26 2.99 4.65 2.40
C PRO A 26 4.42 4.28 1.97
N LYS A 27 4.73 2.99 1.91
CA LYS A 27 5.99 2.53 1.32
C LYS A 27 5.90 2.41 -0.19
N ALA A 28 4.75 2.00 -0.70
CA ALA A 28 4.46 1.94 -2.12
C ALA A 28 2.97 2.20 -2.37
N VAL A 29 2.67 2.80 -3.51
CA VAL A 29 1.32 3.04 -4.00
C VAL A 29 1.13 2.15 -5.22
N ILE A 30 0.07 1.35 -5.24
CA ILE A 30 -0.18 0.38 -6.31
C ILE A 30 -1.48 0.73 -7.00
N PHE A 31 -1.41 0.87 -8.32
CA PHE A 31 -2.54 1.15 -9.18
C PHE A 31 -2.94 -0.16 -9.90
N PRO A 32 -3.87 -0.95 -9.33
CA PRO A 32 -4.33 -2.18 -9.97
C PRO A 32 -5.03 -1.87 -11.29
N LYS A 33 -4.82 -2.69 -12.31
CA LYS A 33 -5.51 -2.54 -13.62
C LYS A 33 -6.83 -3.29 -13.67
N ASP A 34 -6.94 -4.38 -12.91
CA ASP A 34 -8.12 -5.21 -12.86
C ASP A 34 -8.35 -5.82 -11.47
N THR A 35 -9.46 -6.54 -11.34
CA THR A 35 -9.81 -7.24 -10.09
C THR A 35 -8.82 -8.35 -9.71
N GLU A 36 -8.05 -8.87 -10.67
CA GLU A 36 -7.07 -9.92 -10.42
C GLU A 36 -5.81 -9.34 -9.77
N ASP A 37 -5.40 -8.12 -10.13
CA ASP A 37 -4.35 -7.37 -9.44
C ASP A 37 -4.69 -7.15 -7.96
N VAL A 38 -5.94 -6.77 -7.67
CA VAL A 38 -6.41 -6.60 -6.28
C VAL A 38 -6.30 -7.90 -5.50
N LYS A 39 -6.82 -9.00 -6.04
CA LYS A 39 -6.76 -10.32 -5.37
C LYS A 39 -5.33 -10.76 -5.12
N ASN A 40 -4.45 -10.57 -6.11
CA ASN A 40 -3.04 -10.93 -5.98
C ASN A 40 -2.35 -10.11 -4.89
N LEU A 41 -2.67 -8.83 -4.77
CA LEU A 41 -2.07 -8.01 -3.73
C LEU A 41 -2.57 -8.37 -2.33
N VAL A 42 -3.87 -8.65 -2.17
CA VAL A 42 -4.40 -9.12 -0.88
C VAL A 42 -3.71 -10.42 -0.47
N LYS A 43 -3.56 -11.39 -1.39
CA LYS A 43 -2.82 -12.63 -1.13
C LYS A 43 -1.37 -12.37 -0.74
N TYR A 44 -0.70 -11.47 -1.46
CA TYR A 44 0.68 -11.09 -1.17
C TYR A 44 0.83 -10.51 0.24
N VAL A 45 0.00 -9.54 0.61
CA VAL A 45 0.06 -8.92 1.94
C VAL A 45 -0.28 -9.91 3.05
N VAL A 46 -1.28 -10.79 2.85
CA VAL A 46 -1.60 -11.82 3.83
C VAL A 46 -0.42 -12.79 4.05
N LYS A 47 0.26 -13.17 2.97
CA LYS A 47 1.46 -14.01 3.05
C LYS A 47 2.60 -13.30 3.78
N GLU A 48 2.90 -12.06 3.42
CA GLU A 48 4.02 -11.31 3.98
C GLU A 48 3.76 -10.75 5.38
N LYS A 49 2.49 -10.66 5.82
CA LYS A 49 2.15 -10.29 7.20
C LYS A 49 2.80 -11.17 8.27
N GLN A 50 3.15 -12.42 7.94
CA GLN A 50 3.90 -13.29 8.84
C GLN A 50 5.34 -12.80 9.07
N ASN A 51 5.96 -12.23 8.03
CA ASN A 51 7.32 -11.68 8.07
C ASN A 51 7.33 -10.21 8.52
N ASP A 52 6.29 -9.46 8.14
CA ASP A 52 6.14 -8.04 8.42
C ASP A 52 4.72 -7.73 8.95
N PRO A 53 4.51 -7.85 10.28
CA PRO A 53 3.22 -7.57 10.90
C PRO A 53 2.73 -6.12 10.73
N GLY A 54 3.63 -5.19 10.36
CA GLY A 54 3.33 -3.78 10.12
C GLY A 54 2.78 -3.49 8.72
N LEU A 55 2.78 -4.49 7.84
CA LEU A 55 2.26 -4.39 6.47
C LEU A 55 0.73 -4.40 6.46
N SER A 56 0.15 -3.42 5.79
CA SER A 56 -1.30 -3.24 5.70
C SER A 56 -1.70 -2.67 4.33
N LEU A 57 -2.94 -2.97 3.91
CA LEU A 57 -3.57 -2.39 2.73
C LEU A 57 -4.68 -1.44 3.17
N THR A 58 -4.82 -0.30 2.49
CA THR A 58 -5.98 0.59 2.64
C THR A 58 -6.74 0.72 1.32
N GLY A 59 -8.02 1.10 1.40
CA GLY A 59 -8.99 0.90 0.31
C GLY A 59 -9.19 2.10 -0.63
N GLU A 60 -8.79 3.30 -0.25
CA GLU A 60 -8.98 4.50 -1.10
C GLU A 60 -8.02 4.51 -2.30
N PHE A 61 -6.83 3.96 -2.09
CA PHE A 61 -5.85 3.59 -3.11
C PHE A 61 -5.21 2.32 -2.59
N ILE A 62 -4.99 1.32 -3.44
CA ILE A 62 -4.35 0.09 -2.98
C ILE A 62 -2.89 0.41 -2.63
N THR A 63 -2.68 0.83 -1.40
CA THR A 63 -1.39 1.29 -0.88
C THR A 63 -0.86 0.23 0.05
N ALA A 64 0.40 -0.17 -0.15
CA ALA A 64 1.12 -0.94 0.84
C ALA A 64 1.60 0.04 1.92
N ILE A 65 0.74 0.24 2.92
CA ILE A 65 1.11 0.98 4.12
C ILE A 65 1.92 0.05 4.98
N LEU A 66 3.19 0.39 5.12
CA LEU A 66 4.08 -0.27 6.03
C LEU A 66 4.27 0.70 7.19
N LYS A 67 3.48 0.49 8.25
CA LYS A 67 3.66 1.26 9.49
C LYS A 67 5.04 0.89 10.03
N LYS A 68 6.01 1.79 9.87
CA LYS A 68 7.27 1.70 10.61
C LYS A 68 6.90 1.89 12.08
N LYS A 69 6.83 0.79 12.81
CA LYS A 69 6.64 0.79 14.27
C LYS A 69 7.81 1.60 14.85
N ARG A 70 7.50 2.70 15.54
CA ARG A 70 8.42 3.24 16.56
C ARG A 70 8.48 2.24 17.70
#